data_AF-A0A927QUJ3-F1
#
_entry.id   AF-A0A927QUJ3-F1
#
_cell.length_a   1.000
_cell.length_b   1.000
_cell.length_c   1.000
_cell.angle_alpha   90.00
_cell.angle_beta   90.00
_cell.angle_gamma   90.00
#
_symmetry.space_group_name_H-M   'P 1'
#
loop_
_entity.id
_entity.type
_entity.pdbx_description
1 polymer ?
#
loop_
_entity_poly.entity_id
_entity_poly.type
_entity_poly.pdbx_seq_one_letter_code
_entity_poly.pdbx_strand_id
1 'polypeptide(L)'
;MIEKLGMQPLQAASQSIPKSTSAAEVSEQFSQFLGDAMNKLKEQQAEVDKLNDQFAKGQTSDVHQIMIASEKAALGLELTVQVRNKVIEAYQEIMRTQV
;
A
#
# COMPACT_ATOMS: atom_id res chain seq x y z
N MET A 1 -42.79 42.95 -31.41
CA MET A 1 -42.39 43.52 -30.11
C MET A 1 -41.88 42.36 -29.25
N ILE A 2 -40.59 42.03 -29.41
CA ILE A 2 -39.51 42.18 -28.39
C ILE A 2 -39.60 41.12 -27.27
N GLU A 3 -38.85 40.03 -27.47
CA GLU A 3 -37.81 39.52 -26.55
C GLU A 3 -38.17 39.21 -25.09
N LYS A 4 -38.14 37.92 -24.73
CA LYS A 4 -37.41 37.43 -23.55
C LYS A 4 -36.82 36.04 -23.81
N LEU A 5 -35.65 36.08 -24.43
CA LEU A 5 -34.60 35.09 -24.24
C LEU A 5 -34.28 35.02 -22.74
N GLY A 6 -34.33 33.84 -22.13
CA GLY A 6 -34.19 33.71 -20.68
C GLY A 6 -34.04 32.26 -20.23
N MET A 7 -32.98 31.63 -20.71
CA MET A 7 -32.17 30.62 -20.00
C MET A 7 -32.94 29.48 -19.31
N GLN A 8 -32.92 28.31 -19.95
CA GLN A 8 -33.06 27.03 -19.25
C GLN A 8 -32.15 27.07 -17.99
N PRO A 9 -32.63 26.70 -16.79
CA PRO A 9 -31.70 26.36 -15.73
C PRO A 9 -30.90 25.19 -16.27
N LEU A 10 -29.62 25.45 -16.53
CA LEU A 10 -28.62 24.43 -16.77
C LEU A 10 -28.87 23.36 -15.72
N GLN A 11 -29.27 22.17 -16.20
CA GLN A 11 -29.12 20.94 -15.46
C GLN A 11 -27.65 20.91 -15.09
N ALA A 12 -27.35 21.35 -13.88
CA ALA A 12 -26.05 21.20 -13.29
C ALA A 12 -25.84 19.70 -13.30
N ALA A 13 -25.02 19.26 -14.25
CA ALA A 13 -24.47 17.92 -14.27
C ALA A 13 -24.11 17.63 -12.82
N SER A 14 -24.73 16.59 -12.27
CA SER A 14 -24.31 15.98 -11.02
C SER A 14 -22.88 15.50 -11.28
N GLN A 15 -21.93 16.41 -11.21
CA GLN A 15 -20.53 16.12 -11.18
C GLN A 15 -20.38 15.35 -9.89
N SER A 16 -20.28 14.03 -10.06
CA SER A 16 -19.87 13.09 -9.04
C SER A 16 -18.67 13.71 -8.34
N ILE A 17 -18.93 14.32 -7.18
CA ILE A 17 -17.90 14.73 -6.24
C ILE A 17 -17.05 13.47 -6.07
N PRO A 18 -15.76 13.48 -6.42
CA PRO A 18 -14.91 12.32 -6.16
C PRO A 18 -15.05 12.05 -4.68
N LYS A 19 -15.56 10.87 -4.34
CA LYS A 19 -15.79 10.45 -2.96
C LYS A 19 -14.46 10.65 -2.24
N SER A 20 -14.41 11.66 -1.36
CA SER A 20 -13.22 11.95 -0.57
C SER A 20 -12.92 10.67 0.18
N THR A 21 -11.79 10.02 -0.17
CA THR A 21 -11.34 8.82 0.52
C THR A 21 -11.25 9.18 1.99
N SER A 22 -12.08 8.54 2.80
CA SER A 22 -12.14 8.86 4.22
C SER A 22 -10.85 8.40 4.90
N ALA A 23 -10.50 9.06 5.99
CA ALA A 23 -9.34 8.67 6.81
C ALA A 23 -9.45 7.20 7.28
N ALA A 24 -10.67 6.69 7.44
CA ALA A 24 -10.96 5.29 7.75
C ALA A 24 -10.64 4.32 6.59
N GLU A 25 -11.02 4.67 5.35
CA GLU A 25 -10.70 3.86 4.16
C GLU A 25 -9.19 3.75 3.92
N VAL A 26 -8.43 4.83 4.15
CA VAL A 26 -6.96 4.81 4.06
C VAL A 26 -6.33 3.89 5.11
N SER A 27 -6.83 3.92 6.35
CA SER A 27 -6.35 3.04 7.43
C SER A 27 -6.65 1.57 7.15
N GLU A 28 -7.83 1.26 6.59
CA GLU A 28 -8.23 -0.10 6.21
C GLU A 28 -7.30 -0.66 5.12
N GLN A 29 -7.05 0.13 4.06
CA GLN A 29 -6.14 -0.25 2.96
C GLN A 29 -4.71 -0.46 3.45
N PHE A 30 -4.23 0.37 4.38
CA PHE A 30 -2.92 0.18 4.98
C PHE A 30 -2.86 -1.09 5.83
N SER A 31 -3.89 -1.38 6.63
CA SER A 31 -3.93 -2.60 7.44
C SER A 31 -3.89 -3.85 6.56
N GLN A 32 -4.59 -3.84 5.43
CA GLN A 32 -4.54 -4.93 4.45
C GLN A 32 -3.14 -5.06 3.83
N PHE A 33 -2.56 -3.96 3.33
CA PHE A 33 -1.21 -3.94 2.78
C PHE A 33 -0.16 -4.45 3.78
N LEU A 34 -0.23 -4.01 5.04
CA LEU A 34 0.69 -4.45 6.08
C LEU A 34 0.52 -5.95 6.36
N GLY A 35 -0.72 -6.44 6.40
CA GLY A 35 -1.01 -7.87 6.52
C GLY A 35 -0.37 -8.69 5.40
N ASP A 36 -0.52 -8.23 4.15
CA ASP A 36 0.08 -8.89 2.98
C ASP A 36 1.61 -8.83 3.01
N ALA A 37 2.19 -7.70 3.39
CA ALA A 37 3.64 -7.54 3.52
C ALA A 37 4.22 -8.47 4.60
N MET A 38 3.54 -8.62 5.74
CA MET A 38 3.95 -9.55 6.80
C MET A 38 3.82 -11.02 6.36
N ASN A 39 2.76 -11.36 5.64
CA ASN A 39 2.62 -12.71 5.06
C ASN A 39 3.73 -13.02 4.08
N LYS A 40 4.09 -12.05 3.22
CA LYS A 40 5.18 -12.20 2.24
C LYS A 40 6.54 -12.36 2.91
N LEU A 41 6.81 -11.60 3.98
CA LEU A 41 8.02 -11.77 4.78
C LEU A 41 8.09 -13.17 5.40
N LYS A 42 6.96 -13.69 5.91
CA LYS A 42 6.89 -15.04 6.46
C LYS A 42 7.18 -16.11 5.40
N GLU A 43 6.66 -15.95 4.18
CA GLU A 43 6.98 -16.85 3.06
C GLU A 43 8.48 -16.82 2.72
N GLN A 44 9.07 -15.63 2.64
CA GLN A 44 10.51 -15.48 2.38
C GLN A 44 11.37 -16.10 3.48
N GLN A 45 10.97 -15.95 4.75
CA GLN A 45 11.63 -16.61 5.88
C GLN A 45 11.56 -18.14 5.76
N ALA A 46 10.39 -18.69 5.42
CA ALA A 46 10.23 -20.13 5.24
C ALA A 46 11.05 -20.67 4.05
N GLU A 47 11.22 -19.89 2.99
CA GLU A 47 12.08 -20.22 1.86
C GLU A 47 13.56 -20.27 2.28
N VAL A 48 14.01 -19.29 3.07
CA VAL A 48 15.37 -19.28 3.65
C VAL A 48 15.59 -20.50 4.56
N ASP A 49 14.63 -20.83 5.42
CA ASP A 49 14.73 -21.99 6.31
C ASP A 49 14.83 -23.30 5.51
N LYS A 50 14.06 -23.42 4.42
CA LYS A 50 14.14 -24.58 3.51
C LYS A 50 15.49 -24.67 2.81
N LEU A 51 16.03 -23.53 2.35
CA LEU A 51 17.35 -23.47 1.71
C LEU A 51 18.46 -23.82 2.71
N ASN A 52 18.38 -23.33 3.96
CA ASN A 52 19.30 -23.68 5.03
C ASN A 52 19.27 -25.18 5.36
N ASP A 53 18.09 -25.78 5.44
CA ASP A 53 17.95 -27.21 5.69
C ASP A 53 18.54 -28.07 4.55
N GLN A 54 18.34 -27.65 3.29
CA GLN A 54 18.99 -28.29 2.13
C GLN A 54 20.51 -28.10 2.12
N PHE A 55 20.98 -26.91 2.52
CA PHE A 55 22.41 -26.60 2.63
C PHE A 55 23.06 -27.45 3.72
N ALA A 56 22.45 -27.55 4.91
CA ALA A 56 22.92 -28.38 6.02
C ALA A 56 22.95 -29.88 5.67
N LYS A 57 22.04 -30.33 4.80
CA LYS A 57 22.01 -31.70 4.26
C LYS A 57 23.03 -31.93 3.13
N GLY A 58 23.80 -30.92 2.74
CA GLY A 58 24.78 -30.99 1.66
C GLY A 58 24.18 -31.09 0.26
N GLN A 59 22.89 -30.77 0.11
CA GLN A 59 22.15 -30.89 -1.15
C GLN A 59 22.22 -29.63 -2.02
N THR A 60 22.64 -28.50 -1.45
CA THR A 60 22.84 -27.25 -2.18
C THR A 60 24.02 -26.47 -1.61
N SER A 61 24.77 -25.78 -2.47
CA SER A 61 25.89 -24.90 -2.09
C SER A 61 25.56 -23.42 -2.32
N ASP A 62 24.28 -23.11 -2.51
CA ASP A 62 23.83 -21.84 -3.07
C ASP A 62 23.63 -20.76 -2.00
N VAL A 63 24.70 -20.46 -1.26
CA VAL A 63 24.76 -19.39 -0.24
C VAL A 63 24.34 -18.03 -0.81
N HIS A 64 24.53 -17.83 -2.12
CA HIS A 64 24.09 -16.63 -2.82
C HIS A 64 22.58 -16.42 -2.75
N GLN A 65 21.78 -17.48 -2.82
CA GLN A 65 20.32 -17.36 -2.71
C GLN A 65 19.88 -16.92 -1.30
N ILE A 66 20.53 -17.43 -0.26
CA ILE A 66 20.27 -17.02 1.13
C ILE A 66 20.58 -15.54 1.32
N MET A 67 21.72 -15.08 0.79
CA MET A 67 22.12 -13.68 0.87
C MET A 67 21.16 -12.76 0.09
N ILE A 68 20.75 -13.14 -1.12
CA ILE A 68 19.78 -12.38 -1.91
C ILE A 68 18.41 -12.32 -1.22
N ALA A 69 17.95 -13.45 -0.66
CA ALA A 69 16.69 -13.51 0.06
C ALA A 69 16.72 -12.61 1.31
N SER A 70 17.85 -12.62 2.04
CA SER A 70 18.06 -11.75 3.21
C SER A 70 18.05 -10.27 2.84
N GLU A 71 18.74 -9.89 1.76
CA GLU A 71 18.77 -8.50 1.28
C GLU A 71 17.37 -8.03 0.84
N LYS A 72 16.62 -8.89 0.13
CA LYS A 72 15.23 -8.61 -0.25
C LYS A 72 14.33 -8.40 0.96
N ALA A 73 14.49 -9.21 2.00
CA ALA A 73 13.71 -9.08 3.22
C ALA A 73 14.02 -7.77 3.95
N ALA A 74 15.30 -7.39 4.05
CA ALA A 74 15.74 -6.12 4.65
C ALA A 74 15.17 -4.91 3.89
N LEU A 75 15.30 -4.89 2.56
CA LEU A 75 14.76 -3.82 1.72
C LEU A 75 13.23 -3.74 1.81
N GLY A 76 12.55 -4.89 1.83
CA GLY A 76 11.09 -4.97 1.97
C GLY A 76 10.59 -4.42 3.30
N LEU A 77 11.32 -4.70 4.39
CA LEU A 77 11.01 -4.16 5.71
C LEU A 77 11.17 -2.63 5.74
N GLU A 78 12.27 -2.11 5.19
CA GLU A 78 12.51 -0.67 5.10
C GLU A 78 11.40 0.03 4.31
N LEU A 79 11.05 -0.51 3.14
CA LEU A 79 9.95 0.00 2.33
C LEU A 79 8.63 0.01 3.13
N THR A 80 8.35 -1.04 3.90
CA THR A 80 7.14 -1.13 4.73
C THR A 80 7.10 -0.02 5.78
N VAL A 81 8.24 0.31 6.40
CA VAL A 81 8.34 1.42 7.36
C VAL A 81 8.09 2.76 6.66
N GLN A 82 8.66 2.97 5.48
CA GLN A 82 8.44 4.20 4.71
C GLN A 82 6.97 4.36 4.31
N VAL A 83 6.34 3.28 3.83
CA VAL A 83 4.92 3.28 3.49
C VAL A 83 4.07 3.58 4.72
N ARG A 84 4.33 2.95 5.87
CA ARG A 84 3.66 3.25 7.15
C ARG A 84 3.73 4.74 7.47
N ASN A 85 4.91 5.35 7.38
CA ASN A 85 5.09 6.76 7.67
C ASN A 85 4.27 7.63 6.71
N LYS A 86 4.27 7.32 5.40
CA LYS A 86 3.45 8.04 4.41
C LYS A 86 1.96 7.89 4.62
N VAL A 87 1.49 6.73 5.08
CA VAL A 87 0.07 6.55 5.43
C VAL A 87 -0.31 7.43 6.63
N ILE A 88 0.53 7.49 7.66
CA ILE A 88 0.29 8.34 8.83
C ILE A 88 0.23 9.82 8.42
N GLU A 89 1.16 10.26 7.57
CA GLU A 89 1.15 11.62 7.01
C GLU A 89 -0.15 11.90 6.22
N ALA A 90 -0.57 10.96 5.36
CA ALA A 90 -1.78 11.10 4.56
C ALA A 90 -3.04 11.17 5.46
N TYR A 91 -3.10 10.36 6.52
CA TYR A 91 -4.18 10.42 7.51
C TYR A 91 -4.26 11.80 8.19
N GLN A 92 -3.11 12.35 8.58
CA GLN A 92 -3.03 13.69 9.19
C GLN A 92 -3.46 14.79 8.21
N GLU A 93 -3.07 14.70 6.94
CA GLU A 93 -3.43 15.68 5.91
C GLU A 93 -4.94 15.70 5.61
N ILE A 94 -5.57 14.52 5.55
CA ILE A 94 -7.04 14.40 5.36
C ILE A 94 -7.78 15.07 6.53
N MET A 95 -7.33 14.86 7.77
CA MET A 95 -7.92 15.52 8.93
C MET A 95 -7.75 17.03 8.91
N ARG A 96 -6.61 17.54 8.41
CA ARG A 96 -6.34 18.98 8.31
C ARG A 96 -7.14 19.67 7.19
N THR A 97 -7.49 18.95 6.12
CA THR A 97 -8.25 19.51 5.00
C THR A 97 -9.77 19.50 5.22
N GLN A 98 -10.26 18.75 6.21
CA GLN A 98 -11.68 18.65 6.56
C GLN A 98 -12.12 19.60 7.70
N VAL A 99 -11.20 20.35 8.31
CA VAL A 99 -11.50 21.42 9.27
C VAL A 99 -11.65 22.79 8.61
#